data_AF-A0A1B7K1N9-F1
#
_entry.id   AF-A0A1B7K1N9-F1
#
_cell.length_a   1.000
_cell.length_b   1.000
_cell.length_c   1.000
_cell.angle_alpha   90.00
_cell.angle_beta   90.00
_cell.angle_gamma   90.00
#
_symmetry.space_group_name_H-M   'P 1'
#
loop_
_entity.id
_entity.type
_entity.pdbx_description
1 polymer ?
#
loop_
_entity_poly.entity_id
_entity_poly.type
_entity_poly.pdbx_seq_one_letter_code
_entity_poly.pdbx_strand_id
1 'polypeptide(L)'
;MAGWFELSKSSNDQFRFVLKAGNGEIILTSELYTTRAAAEKGIASVRVNSPQDAHYEKKTATNGKFHFNLKAGNHQVIGTSQLYATEQSRDKGIASVKTNGTSETVKDNT
;
A
#
# COMPACT_ATOMS: atom_id res chain seq x y z
N MET A 1 -0.73 3.03 17.97
CA MET A 1 -1.00 1.64 17.52
C MET A 1 -0.33 1.48 16.17
N ALA A 2 0.37 0.37 15.96
CA ALA A 2 0.88 0.05 14.63
C ALA A 2 -0.29 -0.29 13.70
N GLY A 3 -0.19 0.10 12.44
CA GLY A 3 -1.12 -0.30 11.40
C GLY A 3 -1.08 -1.81 11.14
N TRP A 4 -1.98 -2.29 10.30
CA TRP A 4 -2.05 -3.69 9.91
C TRP A 4 -2.41 -3.83 8.43
N PHE A 5 -2.00 -4.94 7.84
CA PHE A 5 -2.41 -5.34 6.51
C PHE A 5 -3.72 -6.12 6.59
N GLU A 6 -4.64 -5.90 5.68
CA GLU A 6 -5.81 -6.73 5.47
C GLU A 6 -5.74 -7.34 4.08
N LEU A 7 -5.60 -8.67 4.00
CA LEU A 7 -5.69 -9.43 2.76
C LEU A 7 -7.17 -9.77 2.53
N SER A 8 -7.68 -9.54 1.33
CA SER A 8 -9.07 -9.84 0.98
C SER A 8 -9.14 -10.48 -0.39
N LYS A 9 -10.10 -11.38 -0.56
CA LYS A 9 -10.39 -12.03 -1.84
C LYS A 9 -11.47 -11.22 -2.56
N SER A 10 -11.20 -10.88 -3.80
CA SER A 10 -12.15 -10.25 -4.70
C SER A 10 -13.08 -11.30 -5.30
N SER A 11 -14.24 -10.88 -5.81
CA SER A 11 -15.23 -11.75 -6.47
C SER A 11 -14.66 -12.53 -7.66
N ASN A 12 -13.57 -12.04 -8.25
CA ASN A 12 -12.92 -12.61 -9.43
C ASN A 12 -11.79 -13.59 -9.06
N ASP A 13 -11.82 -14.19 -7.86
CA ASP A 13 -10.77 -15.04 -7.30
C ASP A 13 -9.38 -14.37 -7.17
N GLN A 14 -9.32 -13.06 -7.34
CA GLN A 14 -8.09 -12.27 -7.19
C GLN A 14 -7.90 -11.81 -5.75
N PHE A 15 -6.65 -11.71 -5.31
CA PHE A 15 -6.26 -11.31 -3.97
C PHE A 15 -5.80 -9.85 -3.99
N ARG A 16 -6.25 -9.05 -3.02
CA ARG A 16 -5.69 -7.71 -2.79
C ARG A 16 -5.43 -7.52 -1.31
N PHE A 17 -4.41 -6.76 -0.98
CA PHE A 17 -4.18 -6.33 0.39
C PHE A 17 -4.29 -4.81 0.51
N VAL A 18 -4.72 -4.35 1.68
CA VAL A 18 -4.70 -2.94 2.05
C VAL A 18 -3.90 -2.75 3.32
N LEU A 19 -3.11 -1.69 3.39
CA LEU A 19 -2.46 -1.26 4.63
C LEU A 19 -3.35 -0.21 5.28
N LYS A 20 -3.74 -0.47 6.53
CA LYS A 20 -4.44 0.49 7.38
C LYS A 20 -3.48 1.11 8.38
N ALA A 21 -3.59 2.40 8.60
CA ALA A 21 -2.93 3.08 9.71
C ALA A 21 -3.56 2.66 11.05
N GLY A 22 -2.91 2.99 12.16
CA GLY A 22 -3.40 2.63 13.51
C GLY A 22 -4.78 3.19 13.88
N ASN A 23 -5.29 4.16 13.11
CA ASN A 23 -6.65 4.71 13.22
C ASN A 23 -7.69 4.00 12.32
N GLY A 24 -7.28 2.99 11.54
CA GLY A 24 -8.15 2.25 10.62
C GLY A 24 -8.26 2.85 9.21
N GLU A 25 -7.64 4.00 8.93
CA GLU A 25 -7.65 4.59 7.58
C GLU A 25 -6.78 3.80 6.62
N ILE A 26 -7.28 3.55 5.40
CA ILE A 26 -6.53 2.88 4.34
C ILE A 26 -5.52 3.86 3.76
N ILE A 27 -4.24 3.56 3.90
CA ILE A 27 -3.14 4.42 3.43
C ILE A 27 -2.45 3.86 2.18
N LEU A 28 -2.60 2.56 1.92
CA LEU A 28 -2.04 1.89 0.74
C LEU A 28 -2.96 0.75 0.32
N THR A 29 -3.18 0.59 -0.97
CA THR A 29 -3.95 -0.51 -1.57
C THR A 29 -3.10 -1.19 -2.62
N SER A 30 -2.98 -2.52 -2.55
CA SER A 30 -2.25 -3.28 -3.56
C SER A 30 -3.04 -3.40 -4.87
N GLU A 31 -2.35 -3.79 -5.94
CA GLU A 31 -3.02 -4.28 -7.14
C GLU A 31 -3.69 -5.63 -6.88
N LEU A 32 -4.52 -6.06 -7.84
CA LEU A 32 -5.18 -7.36 -7.83
C LEU A 32 -4.17 -8.43 -8.25
N TYR A 33 -3.85 -9.33 -7.32
CA TYR A 33 -3.01 -10.49 -7.55
C TYR A 33 -3.85 -11.69 -7.97
N THR A 34 -3.32 -12.52 -8.86
CA THR A 34 -3.98 -13.77 -9.26
C THR A 34 -3.85 -14.89 -8.22
N THR A 35 -2.88 -14.79 -7.30
CA THR A 35 -2.61 -15.81 -6.29
C THR A 35 -2.34 -15.19 -4.93
N ARG A 36 -2.72 -15.92 -3.87
CA ARG A 36 -2.41 -15.56 -2.48
C ARG A 36 -0.91 -15.37 -2.26
N ALA A 37 -0.10 -16.29 -2.78
CA ALA A 37 1.36 -16.23 -2.65
C ALA A 37 1.96 -14.95 -3.25
N ALA A 38 1.40 -14.45 -4.36
CA ALA A 38 1.83 -13.17 -4.93
C ALA A 38 1.46 -11.99 -4.04
N ALA A 39 0.27 -11.99 -3.43
CA ALA A 39 -0.14 -10.97 -2.47
C ALA A 39 0.75 -10.99 -1.20
N GLU A 40 1.08 -12.16 -0.67
CA GLU A 40 1.98 -12.33 0.48
C GLU A 40 3.40 -11.82 0.17
N LYS A 41 3.92 -12.15 -1.02
CA LYS A 41 5.19 -11.57 -1.51
C LYS A 41 5.10 -10.06 -1.66
N GLY A 42 3.97 -9.54 -2.11
CA GLY A 42 3.68 -8.11 -2.17
C GLY A 42 3.78 -7.46 -0.79
N ILE A 43 3.14 -8.02 0.23
CA ILE A 43 3.21 -7.53 1.63
C ILE A 43 4.65 -7.56 2.15
N ALA A 44 5.36 -8.67 1.95
CA ALA A 44 6.77 -8.78 2.36
C ALA A 44 7.65 -7.72 1.67
N SER A 45 7.39 -7.46 0.39
CA SER A 45 8.07 -6.42 -0.37
C SER A 45 7.72 -5.03 0.16
N VAL A 46 6.46 -4.76 0.50
CA VAL A 46 6.06 -3.48 1.10
C VAL A 46 6.81 -3.25 2.41
N ARG A 47 6.98 -4.27 3.26
CA ARG A 47 7.72 -4.12 4.53
C ARG A 47 9.17 -3.68 4.35
N VAL A 48 9.85 -4.23 3.35
CA VAL A 48 11.28 -3.93 3.09
C VAL A 48 11.45 -2.61 2.34
N ASN A 49 10.49 -2.26 1.48
CA ASN A 49 10.55 -1.04 0.65
C ASN A 49 9.83 0.15 1.28
N SER A 50 8.94 -0.03 2.27
CA SER A 50 8.25 1.07 2.92
C SER A 50 9.17 2.09 3.57
N PRO A 51 10.31 1.76 4.21
CA PRO A 51 11.21 2.80 4.72
C PRO A 51 11.99 3.54 3.62
N GLN A 52 11.99 3.04 2.38
CA GLN A 52 12.82 3.56 1.29
C GLN A 52 12.06 4.57 0.43
N ASP A 53 12.32 5.87 0.66
CA ASP A 53 11.76 6.97 -0.14
C ASP A 53 11.95 6.82 -1.65
N ALA A 54 13.08 6.27 -2.08
CA ALA A 54 13.43 6.13 -3.50
C ALA A 54 12.42 5.26 -4.28
N HIS A 55 11.65 4.42 -3.59
CA HIS A 55 10.66 3.54 -4.20
C HIS A 55 9.25 4.16 -4.25
N TYR A 56 9.05 5.35 -3.68
CA TYR A 56 7.79 6.08 -3.74
C TYR A 56 7.73 6.98 -4.97
N GLU A 57 6.94 6.57 -5.96
CA GLU A 57 6.63 7.39 -7.13
C GLU A 57 5.46 8.32 -6.82
N LYS A 58 5.73 9.59 -6.53
CA LYS A 58 4.71 10.61 -6.34
C LYS A 58 4.10 10.98 -7.70
N LYS A 59 2.78 10.90 -7.83
CA LYS A 59 2.04 11.19 -9.06
C LYS A 59 0.89 12.14 -8.79
N THR A 60 0.54 12.92 -9.80
CA THR A 60 -0.64 13.78 -9.80
C THR A 60 -1.60 13.26 -10.85
N ALA A 61 -2.81 12.92 -10.42
CA ALA A 61 -3.87 12.49 -11.29
C ALA A 61 -4.38 13.68 -12.14
N THR A 62 -4.99 13.38 -13.28
CA THR A 62 -5.50 14.37 -14.23
C THR A 62 -6.58 15.29 -13.65
N ASN A 63 -7.23 14.86 -12.56
CA ASN A 63 -8.19 15.64 -11.80
C ASN A 63 -7.56 16.56 -10.74
N GLY A 64 -6.23 16.74 -10.76
CA GLY A 64 -5.49 17.57 -9.80
C GLY A 64 -5.26 16.92 -8.43
N LYS A 65 -5.69 15.66 -8.23
CA LYS A 65 -5.46 14.95 -6.97
C LYS A 65 -4.08 14.31 -6.92
N PHE A 66 -3.51 14.24 -5.74
CA PHE A 66 -2.16 13.71 -5.51
C PHE A 66 -2.22 12.26 -5.02
N HIS A 67 -1.35 11.41 -5.53
CA HIS A 67 -1.21 10.04 -5.04
C HIS A 67 0.25 9.61 -5.14
N PHE A 68 0.54 8.41 -4.68
CA PHE A 68 1.84 7.80 -4.84
C PHE A 68 1.72 6.30 -5.08
N ASN A 69 2.69 5.75 -5.79
CA ASN A 69 2.85 4.32 -6.00
C ASN A 69 4.12 3.87 -5.31
N LEU A 70 4.03 2.78 -4.54
CA LEU A 70 5.19 2.10 -3.97
C LEU A 70 5.63 1.01 -4.94
N LYS A 71 6.90 1.07 -5.36
CA LYS A 71 7.52 0.06 -6.20
C LYS A 71 8.38 -0.90 -5.39
N ALA A 72 8.47 -2.13 -5.84
CA ALA A 72 9.48 -3.07 -5.36
C ALA A 72 10.81 -2.84 -6.10
N GLY A 73 11.89 -3.46 -5.60
CA GLY A 73 13.21 -3.43 -6.25
C GLY A 73 13.24 -3.99 -7.69
N ASN A 74 12.22 -4.77 -8.08
CA ASN A 74 12.03 -5.23 -9.46
C ASN A 74 11.18 -4.27 -10.33
N HIS A 75 11.01 -3.02 -9.89
CA HIS A 75 10.21 -1.97 -10.52
C HIS A 75 8.70 -2.23 -10.63
N GLN A 76 8.18 -3.32 -10.08
CA GLN A 76 6.75 -3.59 -10.05
C GLN A 76 6.04 -2.74 -9.00
N VAL A 77 4.85 -2.25 -9.32
CA VAL A 77 3.99 -1.56 -8.35
C VAL A 77 3.45 -2.60 -7.37
N ILE A 78 3.75 -2.42 -6.09
CA ILE A 78 3.28 -3.30 -5.01
C ILE A 78 2.18 -2.65 -4.17
N GLY A 79 1.99 -1.35 -4.31
CA GLY A 79 0.91 -0.63 -3.66
C GLY A 79 0.70 0.76 -4.26
N THR A 80 -0.54 1.22 -4.24
CA THR A 80 -0.96 2.53 -4.71
C THR A 80 -1.74 3.20 -3.58
N SER A 81 -1.44 4.46 -3.31
CA SER A 81 -2.17 5.24 -2.31
C SER A 81 -3.55 5.65 -2.83
N GLN A 82 -4.40 6.09 -1.91
CA GLN A 82 -5.62 6.80 -2.31
C GLN A 82 -5.29 8.16 -2.95
N LEU A 83 -6.28 8.72 -3.64
CA LEU A 83 -6.20 10.07 -4.20
C LEU A 83 -6.40 11.11 -3.09
N TYR A 84 -5.35 11.86 -2.78
CA TYR A 84 -5.35 12.96 -1.82
C TYR A 84 -5.71 14.29 -2.49
N ALA A 85 -6.32 15.18 -1.71
CA ALA A 85 -6.64 16.54 -2.16
C ALA A 85 -5.41 17.46 -2.22
N THR A 86 -4.39 17.23 -1.39
CA THR A 86 -3.20 18.10 -1.28
C THR A 86 -1.91 17.27 -1.23
N GLU A 87 -0.79 17.89 -1.61
CA GLU A 87 0.54 17.28 -1.49
C GLU A 87 0.91 16.95 -0.04
N GLN A 88 0.48 17.80 0.89
CA GLN A 88 0.72 17.61 2.31
C GLN A 88 0.02 16.33 2.82
N SER A 89 -1.20 16.05 2.35
CA SER A 89 -1.90 14.81 2.69
C SER A 89 -1.24 13.59 2.06
N ARG A 90 -0.72 13.71 0.82
CA ARG A 90 0.10 12.67 0.19
C ARG A 90 1.35 12.36 1.02
N ASP A 91 2.08 13.39 1.44
CA ASP A 91 3.33 13.24 2.18
C ASP A 91 3.09 12.69 3.60
N LYS A 92 1.98 13.07 4.26
CA LYS A 92 1.49 12.41 5.48
C LYS A 92 1.15 10.94 5.24
N GLY A 93 0.52 10.63 4.10
CA GLY A 93 0.27 9.26 3.67
C GLY A 93 1.56 8.45 3.55
N ILE A 94 2.59 8.99 2.91
CA ILE A 94 3.91 8.35 2.78
C ILE A 94 4.55 8.12 4.16
N ALA A 95 4.53 9.12 5.05
CA ALA A 95 5.04 8.97 6.42
C ALA A 95 4.28 7.88 7.20
N SER A 96 2.96 7.81 7.03
CA SER A 96 2.14 6.73 7.59
C SER A 96 2.49 5.37 7.00
N VAL A 97 2.73 5.26 5.70
CA VAL A 97 3.11 3.98 5.07
C VAL A 97 4.50 3.55 5.55
N LYS A 98 5.45 4.47 5.74
CA LYS A 98 6.76 4.15 6.34
C LYS A 98 6.63 3.57 7.74
N THR A 99 5.80 4.21 8.56
CA THR A 99 5.61 3.86 9.97
C THR A 99 4.85 2.55 10.14
N ASN A 100 3.81 2.34 9.32
CA ASN A 100 2.91 1.18 9.45
C ASN A 100 3.27 0.03 8.50
N GLY A 101 4.02 0.30 7.44
CA GLY A 101 4.37 -0.65 6.40
C GLY A 101 5.31 -1.74 6.89
N THR A 102 6.07 -1.50 7.96
CA THR A 102 6.90 -2.50 8.64
C THR A 102 6.08 -3.45 9.53
N SER A 103 4.76 -3.25 9.65
CA SER A 103 3.91 -4.08 10.50
C SER A 103 3.84 -5.52 10.00
N GLU A 104 4.07 -6.45 10.93
CA GLU A 104 3.95 -7.87 10.66
C GLU A 104 2.51 -8.39 10.69
N THR A 105 1.59 -7.55 11.19
CA THR A 105 0.18 -7.92 11.36
C THR A 105 -0.52 -8.00 10.01
N VAL A 106 -0.92 -9.19 9.61
CA VAL A 106 -1.76 -9.43 8.43
C VAL A 106 -3.05 -10.08 8.90
N LYS A 107 -4.18 -9.44 8.62
CA LYS A 107 -5.52 -10.01 8.80
C LYS A 107 -5.96 -10.62 7.48
N ASP A 108 -6.16 -11.93 7.48
CA ASP A 108 -6.68 -12.65 6.33
C ASP A 108 -8.21 -12.63 6.36
N ASN A 109 -8.81 -11.97 5.38
CA ASN A 109 -10.24 -11.87 5.13
C ASN A 109 -10.60 -12.50 3.77
N THR A 110 -9.83 -13.49 3.31
CA THR A 110 -10.06 -14.21 2.04
C THR A 110 -11.06 -15.35 2.15
#